data_AF-A0A835DU29-F1
#
_entry.id   AF-A0A835DU29-F1
#
_cell.length_a   1.000
_cell.length_b   1.000
_cell.length_c   1.000
_cell.angle_alpha   90.00
_cell.angle_beta   90.00
_cell.angle_gamma   90.00
#
_symmetry.space_group_name_H-M   'P 1'
#
loop_
_entity.id
_entity.type
_entity.pdbx_description
1 polymer ?
#
loop_
_entity_poly.entity_id
_entity_poly.type
_entity_poly.pdbx_seq_one_letter_code
_entity_poly.pdbx_strand_id
1 'polypeptide(L)'
;MPSDSSLLRIMPLAPASLFSCSQLTSLVLERCNIPALPPSFNGFPSLETLQLDVVNFAENGEKTFEALIAKSPLLRSLNCQYPSISGDDDDNGGNYCEWTIRAPNLKLLSFWAWEDYGWRVYDLPQIEEACVHLTGPDLARFLPGMTRVKGLCMVITVDTILEQLPYFMYLKDLALHTLLTKSSQVLSMLCILRNAPNLENLHIMLVQEQEDTGDIEVNMGLLDAQGTVGFFSRLKSFQLYDSMGHKNEMCFIEFVMSKATILQEIEIYIHEYSSKSMEDVYDELSQYKRASPHAEIIVNRYVPLFADYFISIVSACTNDIFIFQRRIRCTLQSLMYVYT
;
A
#
# COMPACT_ATOMS: atom_id res chain seq x y z
N MET A 1 8.30 11.41 14.54
CA MET A 1 9.47 10.61 14.97
C MET A 1 10.73 11.44 14.74
N PRO A 2 11.77 11.31 15.58
CA PRO A 2 12.94 12.18 15.46
C PRO A 2 13.62 11.89 14.12
N SER A 3 13.82 12.96 13.34
CA SER A 3 14.66 13.03 12.16
C SER A 3 16.11 12.80 12.58
N ASP A 4 16.47 11.53 12.82
CA ASP A 4 17.82 11.18 13.23
C ASP A 4 18.74 11.15 12.01
N SER A 5 18.98 12.35 11.47
CA SER A 5 19.94 12.68 10.40
C SER A 5 21.37 12.20 10.68
N SER A 6 21.63 11.71 11.90
CA SER A 6 22.90 11.12 12.31
C SER A 6 23.13 9.69 11.78
N LEU A 7 22.06 8.91 11.54
CA LEU A 7 22.17 7.54 10.98
C LEU A 7 22.42 7.53 9.46
N LEU A 8 21.94 8.55 8.73
CA LEU A 8 22.20 8.71 7.29
C LEU A 8 23.70 8.90 6.96
N ARG A 9 24.48 9.44 7.91
CA ARG A 9 25.91 9.79 7.70
C ARG A 9 26.88 8.60 7.66
N ILE A 10 26.42 7.36 7.94
CA ILE A 10 27.28 6.17 8.02
C ILE A 10 26.97 5.14 6.91
N MET A 11 26.04 5.43 5.99
CA MET A 11 25.73 4.50 4.91
C MET A 11 26.87 4.38 3.88
N PRO A 12 27.24 3.17 3.44
CA PRO A 12 28.24 2.96 2.40
C PRO A 12 27.81 3.59 1.07
N LEU A 13 28.76 4.13 0.31
CA LEU A 13 28.52 4.64 -1.04
C LEU A 13 28.46 3.47 -2.04
N ALA A 14 27.44 3.46 -2.90
CA ALA A 14 27.34 2.51 -4.01
C ALA A 14 28.56 2.66 -4.94
N PRO A 15 29.24 1.56 -5.30
CA PRO A 15 30.47 1.64 -6.08
C PRO A 15 30.18 2.09 -7.53
N ALA A 16 30.99 3.01 -8.06
CA ALA A 16 30.79 3.53 -9.42
C ALA A 16 30.80 2.45 -10.51
N SER A 17 31.51 1.34 -10.28
CA SER A 17 31.54 0.19 -11.19
C SER A 17 30.18 -0.49 -11.37
N LEU A 18 29.27 -0.38 -10.38
CA LEU A 18 27.90 -0.90 -10.47
C LEU A 18 27.18 -0.33 -11.69
N PHE A 19 27.28 0.98 -11.91
CA PHE A 19 26.60 1.69 -13.00
C PHE A 19 27.18 1.40 -14.38
N SER A 20 28.18 0.52 -14.49
CA SER A 20 28.73 0.02 -15.76
C SER A 20 28.24 -1.40 -16.10
N CYS A 21 27.49 -2.06 -15.22
CA CYS A 21 27.04 -3.44 -15.37
C CYS A 21 25.87 -3.58 -16.36
N SER A 22 26.15 -3.81 -17.65
CA SER A 22 25.12 -3.90 -18.70
C SER A 22 24.30 -5.20 -18.71
N GLN A 23 24.84 -6.28 -18.12
CA GLN A 23 24.21 -7.61 -18.09
C GLN A 23 23.36 -7.84 -16.82
N LEU A 24 23.21 -6.82 -15.98
CA LEU A 24 22.49 -6.93 -14.73
C LEU A 24 20.99 -7.11 -15.00
N THR A 25 20.40 -8.19 -14.50
CA THR A 25 18.97 -8.49 -14.62
C THR A 25 18.19 -8.17 -13.35
N SER A 26 18.85 -8.20 -12.19
CA SER A 26 18.28 -7.83 -10.90
C SER A 26 19.28 -7.01 -10.11
N LEU A 27 18.82 -5.90 -9.54
CA LEU A 27 19.60 -5.00 -8.70
C LEU A 27 18.90 -4.79 -7.37
N VAL A 28 19.57 -5.14 -6.28
CA VAL A 28 19.13 -4.88 -4.92
C VAL A 28 20.15 -3.96 -4.25
N LEU A 29 19.68 -2.80 -3.78
CA LEU A 29 20.45 -1.84 -3.02
C LEU A 29 19.75 -1.59 -1.69
N GLU A 30 20.45 -1.89 -0.60
CA GLU A 30 19.93 -1.74 0.75
C GLU A 30 20.88 -0.85 1.57
N ARG A 31 20.33 0.12 2.30
CA ARG A 31 21.05 0.94 3.29
C ARG A 31 22.33 1.55 2.72
N CYS A 32 22.25 2.19 1.56
CA CYS A 32 23.40 2.75 0.87
C CYS A 32 23.14 4.16 0.32
N ASN A 33 24.23 4.91 0.15
CA ASN A 33 24.23 6.20 -0.54
C ASN A 33 24.40 5.97 -2.05
N ILE A 34 23.52 6.55 -2.87
CA ILE A 34 23.59 6.51 -4.33
C ILE A 34 24.14 7.86 -4.81
N PRO A 35 25.36 7.89 -5.38
CA PRO A 35 25.94 9.13 -5.91
C PRO A 35 25.21 9.57 -7.19
N ALA A 36 25.50 10.79 -7.62
CA ALA A 36 25.17 11.21 -8.98
C ALA A 36 25.73 10.21 -10.00
N LEU A 37 24.91 9.88 -11.00
CA LEU A 37 25.27 8.88 -12.01
C LEU A 37 26.50 9.35 -12.81
N PRO A 38 27.45 8.45 -13.11
CA PRO A 38 28.58 8.78 -13.97
C PRO A 38 28.10 9.30 -15.34
N PRO A 39 28.82 10.25 -15.99
CA PRO A 39 28.47 10.71 -17.34
C PRO A 39 28.40 9.59 -18.39
N SER A 40 29.10 8.49 -18.15
CA SER A 40 29.10 7.28 -18.98
C SER A 40 27.91 6.35 -18.73
N PHE A 41 26.98 6.68 -17.83
CA PHE A 41 25.84 5.83 -17.51
C PHE A 41 24.85 5.73 -18.68
N ASN A 42 24.87 4.57 -19.33
CA ASN A 42 24.01 4.26 -20.47
C ASN A 42 22.73 3.50 -20.06
N GLY A 43 22.49 3.32 -18.76
CA GLY A 43 21.37 2.52 -18.26
C GLY A 43 21.72 1.09 -17.91
N PHE A 44 20.72 0.36 -17.45
CA PHE A 44 20.78 -1.08 -17.24
C PHE A 44 19.88 -1.77 -18.28
N PRO A 45 20.41 -2.07 -19.49
CA PRO A 45 19.57 -2.52 -20.62
C PRO A 45 18.91 -3.88 -20.39
N SER A 46 19.47 -4.70 -19.50
CA SER A 46 18.98 -6.06 -19.19
C SER A 46 18.18 -6.12 -17.89
N LEU A 47 17.99 -5.00 -17.18
CA LEU A 47 17.43 -5.00 -15.83
C LEU A 47 15.92 -5.24 -15.86
N GLU A 48 15.48 -6.26 -15.15
CA GLU A 48 14.07 -6.64 -14.99
C GLU A 48 13.53 -6.28 -13.61
N THR A 49 14.39 -6.31 -12.59
CA THR A 49 14.02 -6.06 -11.19
C THR A 49 14.94 -5.00 -10.57
N LEU A 50 14.36 -3.97 -9.97
CA LEU A 50 15.07 -2.96 -9.18
C LEU A 50 14.47 -2.88 -7.78
N GLN A 51 15.29 -3.13 -6.77
CA GLN A 51 14.95 -2.95 -5.37
C GLN A 51 15.87 -1.93 -4.71
N LEU A 52 15.26 -0.98 -4.04
CA LEU A 52 15.88 0.10 -3.30
C LEU A 52 15.27 0.11 -1.90
N ASP A 53 16.03 -0.18 -0.87
CA ASP A 53 15.56 -0.15 0.52
C ASP A 53 16.46 0.72 1.40
N VAL A 54 15.88 1.72 2.05
CA VAL A 54 16.59 2.72 2.87
C VAL A 54 17.80 3.28 2.11
N VAL A 55 17.59 3.73 0.86
CA VAL A 55 18.65 4.31 0.04
C VAL A 55 18.60 5.84 0.12
N ASN A 56 19.78 6.46 0.19
CA ASN A 56 19.89 7.91 0.18
C ASN A 56 20.53 8.38 -1.12
N PHE A 57 19.80 9.15 -1.92
CA PHE A 57 20.32 9.79 -3.11
C PHE A 57 21.04 11.09 -2.75
N ALA A 58 22.18 11.33 -3.41
CA ALA A 58 22.88 12.62 -3.31
C ALA A 58 22.01 13.78 -3.83
N GLU A 59 22.49 15.03 -3.68
CA GLU A 59 21.83 16.24 -4.19
C GLU A 59 21.44 16.09 -5.67
N ASN A 60 20.22 16.55 -6.02
CA ASN A 60 19.55 16.25 -7.30
C ASN A 60 19.24 14.75 -7.51
N GLY A 61 18.92 14.05 -6.43
CA GLY A 61 18.66 12.61 -6.40
C GLY A 61 17.50 12.17 -7.28
N GLU A 62 16.52 13.06 -7.50
CA GLU A 62 15.36 12.84 -8.34
C GLU A 62 15.73 12.49 -9.78
N LYS A 63 16.76 13.15 -10.33
CA LYS A 63 17.28 12.86 -11.69
C LYS A 63 18.00 11.51 -11.73
N THR A 64 18.68 11.16 -10.64
CA THR A 64 19.34 9.87 -10.52
C THR A 64 18.31 8.75 -10.48
N PHE A 65 17.29 8.89 -9.64
CA PHE A 65 16.17 7.94 -9.54
C PHE A 65 15.45 7.77 -10.90
N GLU A 66 15.09 8.89 -11.54
CA GLU A 66 14.42 8.88 -12.85
C GLU A 66 15.27 8.17 -13.90
N ALA A 67 16.57 8.46 -13.97
CA ALA A 67 17.47 7.84 -14.94
C ALA A 67 17.69 6.34 -14.71
N LEU A 68 17.74 5.88 -13.45
CA LEU A 68 17.83 4.44 -13.12
C LEU A 68 16.65 3.66 -13.69
N ILE A 69 15.46 4.25 -13.69
CA ILE A 69 14.24 3.62 -14.19
C ILE A 69 14.11 3.80 -15.70
N ALA A 70 14.17 5.05 -16.18
CA ALA A 70 13.92 5.37 -17.59
C ALA A 70 14.95 4.74 -18.53
N LYS A 71 16.18 4.51 -18.07
CA LYS A 71 17.24 3.82 -18.83
C LYS A 71 17.30 2.31 -18.57
N SER A 72 16.25 1.73 -17.99
CA SER A 72 16.09 0.29 -17.76
C SER A 72 14.83 -0.20 -18.50
N PRO A 73 14.89 -0.38 -19.84
CA PRO A 73 13.71 -0.59 -20.67
C PRO A 73 12.99 -1.94 -20.43
N LEU A 74 13.66 -2.92 -19.82
CA LEU A 74 13.10 -4.23 -19.50
C LEU A 74 12.54 -4.31 -18.07
N LEU A 75 12.54 -3.21 -17.32
CA LEU A 75 12.12 -3.19 -15.92
C LEU A 75 10.64 -3.58 -15.80
N ARG A 76 10.40 -4.67 -15.05
CA ARG A 76 9.09 -5.28 -14.78
C ARG A 76 8.68 -5.13 -13.32
N SER A 77 9.66 -5.07 -12.42
CA SER A 77 9.46 -5.00 -10.98
C SER A 77 10.28 -3.86 -10.38
N LEU A 78 9.61 -2.95 -9.67
CA LEU A 78 10.21 -1.84 -8.95
C LEU A 78 9.73 -1.88 -7.50
N ASN A 79 10.66 -2.12 -6.58
CA ASN A 79 10.42 -1.99 -5.15
C ASN A 79 11.28 -0.84 -4.60
N CYS A 80 10.65 0.18 -4.07
CA CYS A 80 11.31 1.33 -3.47
C CYS A 80 10.76 1.55 -2.06
N GLN A 81 11.61 1.35 -1.06
CA GLN A 81 11.26 1.46 0.34
C GLN A 81 12.14 2.52 1.01
N TYR A 82 11.48 3.53 1.56
CA TYR A 82 12.08 4.61 2.34
C TYR A 82 13.25 5.30 1.61
N PRO A 83 13.07 5.75 0.34
CA PRO A 83 14.10 6.55 -0.31
C PRO A 83 14.21 7.91 0.37
N SER A 84 15.42 8.45 0.43
CA SER A 84 15.68 9.85 0.82
C SER A 84 16.49 10.57 -0.25
N ILE A 85 16.31 11.89 -0.36
CA ILE A 85 17.09 12.74 -1.27
C ILE A 85 17.81 13.81 -0.42
N SER A 86 19.13 13.87 -0.54
CA SER A 86 19.94 14.82 0.22
C SER A 86 19.76 16.24 -0.32
N GLY A 87 19.60 17.22 0.58
CA GLY A 87 19.58 18.64 0.23
C GLY A 87 18.21 19.18 -0.23
N ASP A 88 17.18 18.34 -0.26
CA ASP A 88 15.80 18.82 -0.26
C ASP A 88 15.42 19.19 1.18
N ASP A 89 15.72 20.43 1.56
CA ASP A 89 15.24 20.96 2.84
C ASP A 89 13.71 21.17 2.75
N ASP A 90 12.98 20.68 3.76
CA ASP A 90 11.50 20.76 3.95
C ASP A 90 10.89 22.18 3.76
N ASP A 91 11.73 23.22 3.65
CA ASP A 91 11.35 24.62 3.50
C ASP A 91 10.88 25.02 2.09
N ASN A 92 10.91 24.13 1.09
CA ASN A 92 10.50 24.46 -0.28
C ASN A 92 8.98 24.64 -0.48
N GLY A 93 8.16 24.50 0.56
CA GLY A 93 6.72 24.80 0.52
C GLY A 93 5.96 24.04 -0.58
N GLY A 94 6.42 22.84 -0.94
CA GLY A 94 5.83 22.01 -2.00
C GLY A 94 6.26 22.35 -3.43
N ASN A 95 7.28 23.20 -3.63
CA ASN A 95 7.81 23.52 -4.97
C ASN A 95 8.87 22.49 -5.41
N TYR A 96 8.42 21.29 -5.76
CA TYR A 96 9.29 20.21 -6.22
C TYR A 96 9.74 20.38 -7.67
N CYS A 97 10.93 19.86 -8.00
CA CYS A 97 11.34 19.70 -9.39
C CYS A 97 10.30 18.89 -10.19
N GLU A 98 10.09 19.24 -11.46
CA GLU A 98 9.20 18.48 -12.32
C GLU A 98 9.93 17.23 -12.83
N TRP A 99 9.59 16.07 -12.27
CA TRP A 99 10.15 14.79 -12.66
C TRP A 99 9.09 13.69 -12.61
N THR A 100 9.28 12.57 -13.32
CA THR A 100 8.25 11.51 -13.40
C THR A 100 8.83 10.12 -13.60
N ILE A 101 8.32 9.15 -12.84
CA ILE A 101 8.60 7.73 -13.03
C ILE A 101 7.94 7.26 -14.33
N ARG A 102 8.77 6.91 -15.32
CA ARG A 102 8.36 6.39 -16.64
C ARG A 102 8.85 4.96 -16.81
N ALA A 103 7.98 3.99 -16.56
CA ALA A 103 8.29 2.57 -16.64
C ALA A 103 7.19 1.81 -17.41
N PRO A 104 7.15 1.89 -18.75
CA PRO A 104 6.02 1.39 -19.54
C PRO A 104 5.83 -0.13 -19.51
N ASN A 105 6.87 -0.88 -19.14
CA ASN A 105 6.84 -2.34 -19.02
C ASN A 105 6.70 -2.83 -17.57
N LEU A 106 6.48 -1.90 -16.63
CA LEU A 106 6.34 -2.22 -15.22
C LEU A 106 5.04 -2.98 -14.96
N LYS A 107 5.16 -4.12 -14.30
CA LYS A 107 4.06 -5.01 -13.91
C LYS A 107 3.81 -4.98 -12.41
N LEU A 108 4.86 -4.76 -11.62
CA LEU A 108 4.85 -4.78 -10.17
C LEU A 108 5.48 -3.48 -9.65
N LEU A 109 4.75 -2.78 -8.79
CA LEU A 109 5.22 -1.56 -8.12
C LEU A 109 5.03 -1.68 -6.61
N SER A 110 6.10 -1.58 -5.84
CA SER A 110 6.05 -1.34 -4.39
C SER A 110 6.72 0.00 -4.11
N PHE A 111 6.02 0.91 -3.44
CA PHE A 111 6.55 2.24 -3.14
C PHE A 111 6.15 2.73 -1.75
N TRP A 112 7.15 2.92 -0.89
CA TRP A 112 7.00 3.32 0.50
C TRP A 112 7.89 4.53 0.75
N ALA A 113 7.34 5.63 1.24
CA ALA A 113 8.11 6.83 1.53
C ALA A 113 7.65 7.45 2.85
N TRP A 114 8.60 8.02 3.58
CA TRP A 114 8.31 8.86 4.76
C TRP A 114 8.16 10.34 4.40
N GLU A 115 8.86 10.77 3.36
CA GLU A 115 8.95 12.15 2.91
C GLU A 115 8.45 12.30 1.47
N ASP A 116 7.80 13.44 1.21
CA ASP A 116 7.33 13.83 -0.11
C ASP A 116 8.47 14.54 -0.86
N TYR A 117 8.93 13.95 -1.97
CA TYR A 117 9.95 14.54 -2.83
C TYR A 117 9.45 14.82 -4.25
N GLY A 118 8.18 15.16 -4.41
CA GLY A 118 7.68 15.55 -5.74
C GLY A 118 7.27 14.39 -6.63
N TRP A 119 7.39 13.14 -6.17
CA TRP A 119 7.24 11.92 -6.97
C TRP A 119 5.94 11.91 -7.79
N ARG A 120 6.04 11.70 -9.11
CA ARG A 120 4.90 11.49 -10.00
C ARG A 120 5.07 10.21 -10.78
N VAL A 121 3.99 9.51 -11.03
CA VAL A 121 3.99 8.29 -11.86
C VAL A 121 3.25 8.60 -13.16
N TYR A 122 3.90 8.38 -14.30
CA TYR A 122 3.25 8.46 -15.61
C TYR A 122 2.36 7.22 -15.82
N ASP A 123 1.49 7.23 -16.83
CA ASP A 123 0.68 6.05 -17.18
C ASP A 123 1.56 4.78 -17.27
N LEU A 124 1.25 3.78 -16.44
CA LEU A 124 1.89 2.47 -16.41
C LEU A 124 0.98 1.45 -17.13
N PRO A 125 1.10 1.30 -18.46
CA PRO A 125 0.11 0.57 -19.25
C PRO A 125 0.07 -0.94 -19.01
N GLN A 126 1.13 -1.51 -18.41
CA GLN A 126 1.27 -2.93 -18.10
C GLN A 126 1.19 -3.25 -16.61
N ILE A 127 0.88 -2.28 -15.75
CA ILE A 127 0.82 -2.48 -14.31
C ILE A 127 -0.24 -3.52 -13.96
N GLU A 128 0.14 -4.52 -13.18
CA GLU A 128 -0.74 -5.60 -12.75
C GLU A 128 -1.01 -5.48 -11.27
N GLU A 129 0.04 -5.26 -10.48
CA GLU A 129 -0.06 -5.12 -9.02
C GLU A 129 0.72 -3.89 -8.53
N ALA A 130 0.14 -3.19 -7.56
CA ALA A 130 0.79 -2.07 -6.91
C ALA A 130 0.54 -2.07 -5.40
N CYS A 131 1.58 -1.74 -4.64
CA CYS A 131 1.54 -1.55 -3.20
C CYS A 131 2.14 -0.18 -2.88
N VAL A 132 1.32 0.74 -2.37
CA VAL A 132 1.76 2.12 -2.08
C VAL A 132 1.49 2.49 -0.63
N HIS A 133 2.56 2.84 0.07
CA HIS A 133 2.56 3.32 1.44
C HIS A 133 2.92 4.80 1.40
N LEU A 134 1.94 5.58 0.93
CA LEU A 134 2.03 7.02 0.69
C LEU A 134 0.85 7.71 1.36
N THR A 135 1.01 8.97 1.74
CA THR A 135 -0.06 9.73 2.38
C THR A 135 -0.28 11.08 1.68
N GLY A 136 -1.45 11.68 1.85
CA GLY A 136 -1.68 13.06 1.41
C GLY A 136 -1.45 13.27 -0.10
N PRO A 137 -0.75 14.36 -0.50
CA PRO A 137 -0.49 14.69 -1.90
C PRO A 137 0.34 13.66 -2.69
N ASP A 138 1.15 12.82 -2.02
CA ASP A 138 1.95 11.78 -2.69
C ASP A 138 1.05 10.73 -3.33
N LEU A 139 0.10 10.23 -2.55
CA LEU A 139 -0.85 9.22 -3.02
C LEU A 139 -1.62 9.76 -4.24
N ALA A 140 -2.09 11.00 -4.19
CA ALA A 140 -2.82 11.63 -5.29
C ALA A 140 -2.00 11.73 -6.60
N ARG A 141 -0.66 11.87 -6.52
CA ARG A 141 0.22 11.90 -7.70
C ARG A 141 0.54 10.52 -8.28
N PHE A 142 0.39 9.46 -7.49
CA PHE A 142 0.62 8.07 -7.93
C PHE A 142 -0.60 7.47 -8.61
N LEU A 143 -1.80 7.67 -8.05
CA LEU A 143 -3.01 6.99 -8.49
C LEU A 143 -3.32 7.13 -9.99
N PRO A 144 -3.16 8.31 -10.64
CA PRO A 144 -3.39 8.45 -12.08
C PRO A 144 -2.51 7.56 -12.96
N GLY A 145 -1.31 7.17 -12.51
CA GLY A 145 -0.41 6.28 -13.24
C GLY A 145 -0.79 4.81 -13.17
N MET A 146 -1.71 4.43 -12.26
CA MET A 146 -2.01 3.03 -11.92
C MET A 146 -3.43 2.58 -12.29
N THR A 147 -4.11 3.27 -13.20
CA THR A 147 -5.53 3.00 -13.54
C THR A 147 -5.81 1.59 -14.09
N ARG A 148 -4.78 0.90 -14.58
CA ARG A 148 -4.87 -0.46 -15.14
C ARG A 148 -4.57 -1.59 -14.16
N VAL A 149 -4.25 -1.23 -12.92
CA VAL A 149 -3.89 -2.20 -11.88
C VAL A 149 -5.05 -3.17 -11.62
N LYS A 150 -4.70 -4.45 -11.41
CA LYS A 150 -5.64 -5.52 -11.05
C LYS A 150 -5.68 -5.76 -9.54
N GLY A 151 -4.53 -5.63 -8.89
CA GLY A 151 -4.38 -5.72 -7.43
C GLY A 151 -3.73 -4.48 -6.84
N LEU A 152 -4.39 -3.81 -5.89
CA LEU A 152 -3.89 -2.58 -5.28
C LEU A 152 -3.87 -2.71 -3.76
N CYS A 153 -2.73 -2.40 -3.15
CA CYS A 153 -2.56 -2.28 -1.71
C CYS A 153 -2.24 -0.83 -1.36
N MET A 154 -2.96 -0.25 -0.39
CA MET A 154 -2.77 1.13 0.05
C MET A 154 -2.82 1.27 1.57
N VAL A 155 -2.07 2.24 2.10
CA VAL A 155 -2.19 2.69 3.48
C VAL A 155 -2.92 4.03 3.53
N ILE A 156 -3.99 4.11 4.31
CA ILE A 156 -4.82 5.30 4.51
C ILE A 156 -4.98 5.51 6.01
N THR A 157 -3.92 6.01 6.65
CA THR A 157 -3.90 6.25 8.11
C THR A 157 -4.04 7.72 8.48
N VAL A 158 -3.93 8.63 7.52
CA VAL A 158 -4.06 10.08 7.73
C VAL A 158 -5.12 10.66 6.81
N ASP A 159 -5.67 11.81 7.20
CA ASP A 159 -6.68 12.52 6.43
C ASP A 159 -6.14 12.88 5.05
N THR A 160 -6.65 12.18 4.04
CA THR A 160 -6.22 12.36 2.66
C THR A 160 -7.42 12.80 1.84
N ILE A 161 -7.43 14.08 1.43
CA ILE A 161 -8.50 14.60 0.59
C ILE A 161 -8.30 14.08 -0.84
N LEU A 162 -9.01 13.00 -1.18
CA LEU A 162 -9.00 12.38 -2.50
C LEU A 162 -10.17 12.93 -3.35
N GLU A 163 -10.10 14.22 -3.72
CA GLU A 163 -11.18 14.90 -4.45
C GLU A 163 -11.35 14.42 -5.91
N GLN A 164 -10.27 13.97 -6.55
CA GLN A 164 -10.27 13.53 -7.94
C GLN A 164 -9.49 12.22 -8.09
N LEU A 165 -10.19 11.10 -7.88
CA LEU A 165 -9.63 9.78 -8.11
C LEU A 165 -9.87 9.30 -9.54
N PRO A 166 -8.92 8.57 -10.14
CA PRO A 166 -9.18 7.88 -11.39
C PRO A 166 -10.12 6.70 -11.16
N TYR A 167 -10.81 6.28 -12.22
CA TYR A 167 -11.59 5.05 -12.21
C TYR A 167 -10.69 3.82 -12.41
N PHE A 168 -10.70 2.92 -11.43
CA PHE A 168 -9.97 1.65 -11.44
C PHE A 168 -10.83 0.55 -12.07
N MET A 169 -11.04 0.63 -13.38
CA MET A 169 -11.92 -0.29 -14.11
C MET A 169 -11.43 -1.74 -14.13
N TYR A 170 -10.13 -1.97 -13.93
CA TYR A 170 -9.50 -3.29 -13.97
C TYR A 170 -9.22 -3.89 -12.60
N LEU A 171 -9.41 -3.10 -11.53
CA LEU A 171 -9.12 -3.50 -10.16
C LEU A 171 -10.12 -4.56 -9.69
N LYS A 172 -9.58 -5.71 -9.28
CA LYS A 172 -10.30 -6.87 -8.76
C LYS A 172 -9.99 -7.11 -7.29
N ASP A 173 -8.76 -6.82 -6.88
CA ASP A 173 -8.25 -7.11 -5.54
C ASP A 173 -7.79 -5.81 -4.88
N LEU A 174 -8.42 -5.41 -3.78
CA LEU A 174 -8.07 -4.19 -3.05
C LEU A 174 -7.76 -4.54 -1.59
N ALA A 175 -6.57 -4.15 -1.16
CA ALA A 175 -6.11 -4.26 0.21
C ALA A 175 -5.90 -2.86 0.80
N LEU A 176 -6.51 -2.58 1.94
CA LEU A 176 -6.42 -1.30 2.64
C LEU A 176 -5.90 -1.48 4.06
N HIS A 177 -4.85 -0.76 4.41
CA HIS A 177 -4.39 -0.61 5.78
C HIS A 177 -4.88 0.74 6.31
N THR A 178 -5.87 0.72 7.20
CA THR A 178 -6.59 1.95 7.54
C THR A 178 -7.19 1.91 8.94
N LEU A 179 -7.82 3.01 9.32
CA LEU A 179 -8.57 3.15 10.56
C LEU A 179 -10.03 3.45 10.23
N LEU A 180 -10.94 2.93 11.05
CA LEU A 180 -12.38 3.22 10.97
C LEU A 180 -12.84 4.14 12.11
N THR A 181 -11.91 4.78 12.83
CA THR A 181 -12.21 5.63 14.00
C THR A 181 -12.68 7.03 13.60
N LYS A 182 -12.23 7.56 12.44
CA LYS A 182 -12.54 8.92 11.96
C LYS A 182 -13.36 8.93 10.67
N SER A 183 -14.29 9.87 10.57
CA SER A 183 -15.17 10.03 9.40
C SER A 183 -14.42 10.37 8.11
N SER A 184 -13.35 11.16 8.20
CA SER A 184 -12.47 11.53 7.08
C SER A 184 -11.76 10.33 6.45
N GLN A 185 -11.27 9.38 7.27
CA GLN A 185 -10.62 8.16 6.80
C GLN A 185 -11.63 7.22 6.13
N VAL A 186 -12.81 7.04 6.74
CA VAL A 186 -13.90 6.25 6.15
C VAL A 186 -14.34 6.85 4.80
N LEU A 187 -14.46 8.18 4.71
CA LEU A 187 -14.76 8.88 3.45
C LEU A 187 -13.68 8.64 2.39
N SER A 188 -12.40 8.71 2.76
CA SER A 188 -11.27 8.49 1.86
C SER A 188 -11.29 7.07 1.29
N MET A 189 -11.52 6.06 2.15
CA MET A 189 -11.71 4.68 1.75
C MET A 189 -12.91 4.52 0.81
N LEU A 190 -14.07 5.12 1.15
CA LEU A 190 -15.27 5.02 0.33
C LEU A 190 -15.10 5.69 -1.04
N CYS A 191 -14.33 6.78 -1.14
CA CYS A 191 -13.97 7.40 -2.41
C CYS A 191 -13.23 6.39 -3.32
N ILE A 192 -12.28 5.63 -2.78
CA ILE A 192 -11.56 4.59 -3.54
C ILE A 192 -12.52 3.48 -3.96
N LEU A 193 -13.33 2.96 -3.03
CA LEU A 193 -14.28 1.89 -3.30
C LEU A 193 -15.30 2.29 -4.38
N ARG A 194 -15.75 3.54 -4.38
CA ARG A 194 -16.64 4.10 -5.41
C ARG A 194 -16.02 4.10 -6.81
N ASN A 195 -14.70 4.26 -6.88
CA ASN A 195 -13.95 4.29 -8.13
C ASN A 195 -13.45 2.90 -8.58
N ALA A 196 -13.80 1.83 -7.85
CA ALA A 196 -13.44 0.44 -8.15
C ALA A 196 -14.69 -0.41 -8.47
N PRO A 197 -15.40 -0.15 -9.59
CA PRO A 197 -16.71 -0.75 -9.85
C PRO A 197 -16.68 -2.27 -10.09
N ASN A 198 -15.52 -2.83 -10.43
CA ASN A 198 -15.35 -4.25 -10.74
C ASN A 198 -14.65 -5.04 -9.63
N LEU A 199 -14.54 -4.46 -8.42
CA LEU A 199 -13.87 -5.07 -7.29
C LEU A 199 -14.52 -6.41 -6.92
N GLU A 200 -13.70 -7.47 -6.83
CA GLU A 200 -14.11 -8.83 -6.50
C GLU A 200 -13.71 -9.22 -5.07
N ASN A 201 -12.54 -8.77 -4.59
CA ASN A 201 -11.99 -9.10 -3.28
C ASN A 201 -11.58 -7.82 -2.54
N LEU A 202 -12.07 -7.65 -1.31
CA LEU A 202 -11.76 -6.52 -0.44
C LEU A 202 -11.13 -7.02 0.85
N HIS A 203 -9.93 -6.55 1.14
CA HIS A 203 -9.19 -6.87 2.36
C HIS A 203 -8.94 -5.57 3.12
N ILE A 204 -9.31 -5.53 4.39
CA ILE A 204 -9.07 -4.38 5.26
C ILE A 204 -8.27 -4.86 6.46
N MET A 205 -7.08 -4.30 6.65
CA MET A 205 -6.27 -4.47 7.85
C MET A 205 -6.41 -3.22 8.71
N LEU A 206 -6.96 -3.38 9.90
CA LEU A 206 -7.16 -2.27 10.83
C LEU A 206 -5.86 -1.93 11.55
N VAL A 207 -5.61 -0.63 11.72
CA VAL A 207 -4.49 -0.11 12.51
C VAL A 207 -5.01 0.31 13.88
N GLN A 208 -4.34 -0.14 14.93
CA GLN A 208 -4.65 0.28 16.30
C GLN A 208 -4.05 1.66 16.59
N GLU A 209 -4.88 2.64 16.93
CA GLU A 209 -4.46 3.93 17.47
C GLU A 209 -3.97 3.75 18.92
N GLN A 210 -2.82 4.31 19.29
CA GLN A 210 -2.30 4.24 20.67
C GLN A 210 -3.00 5.22 21.63
N GLU A 211 -3.76 6.18 21.11
CA GLU A 211 -4.42 7.22 21.90
C GLU A 211 -5.94 7.15 21.68
N ASP A 212 -6.70 7.26 22.78
CA ASP A 212 -8.17 7.40 22.82
C ASP A 212 -8.59 8.73 22.16
N THR A 213 -8.43 8.85 20.84
CA THR A 213 -9.10 9.90 20.09
C THR A 213 -10.54 9.47 19.92
N GLY A 214 -11.38 9.83 20.89
CA GLY A 214 -12.75 9.33 21.04
C GLY A 214 -13.48 9.11 19.72
N ASP A 215 -14.07 7.92 19.59
CA ASP A 215 -14.75 7.46 18.39
C ASP A 215 -15.73 8.53 17.88
N ILE A 216 -15.46 9.07 16.69
CA ILE A 216 -16.49 9.83 15.99
C ILE A 216 -17.38 8.79 15.33
N GLU A 217 -18.62 8.69 15.78
CA GLU A 217 -19.61 7.81 15.16
C GLU A 217 -19.78 8.20 13.69
N VAL A 218 -19.34 7.33 12.79
CA VAL A 218 -19.46 7.56 11.36
C VAL A 218 -20.87 7.19 10.94
N ASN A 219 -21.64 8.19 10.50
CA ASN A 219 -22.99 7.95 10.01
C ASN A 219 -22.94 7.34 8.60
N MET A 220 -22.90 6.01 8.55
CA MET A 220 -22.93 5.22 7.32
C MET A 220 -24.21 5.43 6.49
N GLY A 221 -25.31 5.86 7.11
CA GLY A 221 -26.56 6.20 6.42
C GLY A 221 -26.49 7.49 5.60
N LEU A 222 -25.68 8.47 6.00
CA LEU A 222 -25.41 9.67 5.19
C LEU A 222 -24.61 9.36 3.94
N LEU A 223 -23.76 8.34 4.00
CA LEU A 223 -22.97 7.86 2.87
C LEU A 223 -23.88 7.20 1.83
N ASP A 224 -24.95 6.53 2.27
CA ASP A 224 -25.96 5.92 1.40
C ASP A 224 -26.80 6.95 0.61
N ALA A 225 -27.02 8.14 1.17
CA ALA A 225 -27.82 9.19 0.56
C ALA A 225 -27.10 9.94 -0.60
N GLN A 226 -25.77 9.81 -0.73
CA GLN A 226 -24.95 10.53 -1.71
C GLN A 226 -24.82 9.83 -3.08
N GLY A 227 -25.67 8.85 -3.38
CA GLY A 227 -25.73 8.20 -4.70
C GLY A 227 -24.90 6.91 -4.79
N THR A 228 -25.16 5.97 -3.87
CA THR A 228 -24.52 4.64 -3.72
C THR A 228 -25.03 3.56 -4.67
N VAL A 229 -25.48 3.92 -5.88
CA VAL A 229 -25.90 2.90 -6.85
C VAL A 229 -24.64 2.15 -7.33
N GLY A 230 -24.53 0.87 -6.95
CA GLY A 230 -23.52 -0.04 -7.51
C GLY A 230 -22.32 -0.39 -6.60
N PHE A 231 -22.27 0.09 -5.35
CA PHE A 231 -21.23 -0.36 -4.40
C PHE A 231 -21.25 -1.88 -4.25
N PHE A 232 -20.06 -2.48 -4.28
CA PHE A 232 -19.85 -3.92 -4.06
C PHE A 232 -20.65 -4.84 -5.00
N SER A 233 -21.10 -4.34 -6.16
CA SER A 233 -21.93 -5.10 -7.10
C SER A 233 -21.23 -6.36 -7.64
N ARG A 234 -19.90 -6.38 -7.63
CA ARG A 234 -19.06 -7.52 -8.03
C ARG A 234 -18.31 -8.18 -6.88
N LEU A 235 -18.49 -7.70 -5.65
CA LEU A 235 -17.73 -8.17 -4.50
C LEU A 235 -18.15 -9.59 -4.13
N LYS A 236 -17.18 -10.51 -4.12
CA LYS A 236 -17.33 -11.93 -3.82
C LYS A 236 -16.75 -12.27 -2.45
N SER A 237 -15.63 -11.68 -2.07
CA SER A 237 -14.97 -11.92 -0.78
C SER A 237 -14.71 -10.61 -0.05
N PHE A 238 -14.98 -10.60 1.24
CA PHE A 238 -14.63 -9.50 2.14
C PHE A 238 -13.91 -10.05 3.38
N GLN A 239 -12.72 -9.52 3.65
CA GLN A 239 -11.91 -9.90 4.79
C GLN A 239 -11.55 -8.67 5.63
N LEU A 240 -11.79 -8.75 6.94
CA LEU A 240 -11.42 -7.73 7.91
C LEU A 240 -10.45 -8.33 8.92
N TYR A 241 -9.27 -7.74 9.04
CA TYR A 241 -8.22 -8.17 9.94
C TYR A 241 -8.03 -7.21 11.10
N ASP A 242 -7.58 -7.78 12.22
CA ASP A 242 -7.24 -7.07 13.44
C ASP A 242 -8.41 -6.25 14.05
N SER A 243 -9.62 -6.83 14.01
CA SER A 243 -10.84 -6.17 14.48
C SER A 243 -10.92 -6.14 16.01
N MET A 244 -11.16 -4.96 16.59
CA MET A 244 -11.50 -4.82 18.01
C MET A 244 -13.01 -4.98 18.27
N GLY A 245 -13.83 -5.04 17.22
CA GLY A 245 -15.28 -5.17 17.31
C GLY A 245 -15.98 -3.84 17.62
N HIS A 246 -15.29 -2.73 17.35
CA HIS A 246 -15.79 -1.38 17.59
C HIS A 246 -17.00 -1.05 16.72
N LYS A 247 -17.82 -0.10 17.17
CA LYS A 247 -19.09 0.25 16.51
C LYS A 247 -18.92 0.61 15.04
N ASN A 248 -17.93 1.43 14.69
CA ASN A 248 -17.69 1.82 13.30
C ASN A 248 -17.26 0.63 12.41
N GLU A 249 -16.47 -0.30 12.95
CA GLU A 249 -16.09 -1.55 12.24
C GLU A 249 -17.35 -2.36 11.95
N MET A 250 -18.17 -2.60 12.96
CA MET A 250 -19.42 -3.36 12.85
C MET A 250 -20.40 -2.70 11.87
N CYS A 251 -20.56 -1.37 11.92
CA CYS A 251 -21.37 -0.62 10.95
C CYS A 251 -20.82 -0.71 9.53
N PHE A 252 -19.51 -0.75 9.34
CA PHE A 252 -18.91 -0.98 8.02
C PHE A 252 -19.19 -2.38 7.51
N ILE A 253 -19.08 -3.41 8.35
CA ILE A 253 -19.42 -4.79 7.98
C ILE A 253 -20.91 -4.88 7.58
N GLU A 254 -21.81 -4.29 8.37
CA GLU A 254 -23.24 -4.23 8.05
C GLU A 254 -23.49 -3.52 6.71
N PHE A 255 -22.80 -2.41 6.47
CA PHE A 255 -22.88 -1.69 5.20
C PHE A 255 -22.47 -2.57 4.01
N VAL A 256 -21.34 -3.26 4.08
CA VAL A 256 -20.91 -4.21 3.04
C VAL A 256 -21.95 -5.31 2.83
N MET A 257 -22.42 -5.96 3.90
CA MET A 257 -23.41 -7.04 3.86
C MET A 257 -24.74 -6.59 3.22
N SER A 258 -25.15 -5.35 3.47
CA SER A 258 -26.40 -4.80 2.97
C SER A 258 -26.38 -4.47 1.47
N LYS A 259 -25.19 -4.35 0.86
CA LYS A 259 -25.00 -3.89 -0.53
C LYS A 259 -24.39 -4.96 -1.45
N ALA A 260 -23.54 -5.84 -0.94
CA ALA A 260 -22.87 -6.87 -1.72
C ALA A 260 -23.82 -8.02 -2.08
N THR A 261 -24.40 -7.96 -3.29
CA THR A 261 -25.45 -8.88 -3.75
C THR A 261 -24.95 -10.26 -4.19
N ILE A 262 -23.67 -10.39 -4.54
CA ILE A 262 -23.05 -11.64 -5.00
C ILE A 262 -21.97 -12.17 -4.05
N LEU A 263 -21.95 -11.65 -2.82
CA LEU A 263 -20.97 -12.00 -1.80
C LEU A 263 -21.06 -13.50 -1.50
N GLN A 264 -19.91 -14.16 -1.46
CA GLN A 264 -19.75 -15.59 -1.24
C GLN A 264 -19.30 -15.87 0.19
N GLU A 265 -18.37 -15.06 0.69
CA GLU A 265 -17.78 -15.22 2.02
C GLU A 265 -17.47 -13.88 2.67
N ILE A 266 -17.56 -13.87 4.00
CA ILE A 266 -17.07 -12.82 4.88
C ILE A 266 -16.19 -13.48 5.92
N GLU A 267 -14.98 -12.96 6.07
CA GLU A 267 -14.05 -13.45 7.09
C GLU A 267 -13.60 -12.30 8.00
N ILE A 268 -13.84 -12.45 9.30
CA ILE A 268 -13.46 -11.46 10.30
C ILE A 268 -12.45 -12.07 11.25
N TYR A 269 -11.28 -11.44 11.38
CA TYR A 269 -10.24 -11.84 12.31
C TYR A 269 -10.20 -10.88 13.50
N ILE A 270 -10.59 -11.38 14.67
CA ILE A 270 -10.73 -10.61 15.91
C ILE A 270 -9.37 -10.48 16.60
N HIS A 271 -8.98 -9.26 16.95
CA HIS A 271 -7.76 -8.96 17.70
C HIS A 271 -7.77 -9.69 19.07
N GLU A 272 -6.60 -10.18 19.52
CA GLU A 272 -6.44 -10.86 20.81
C GLU A 272 -6.95 -10.09 22.05
N TYR A 273 -6.93 -8.76 22.03
CA TYR A 273 -7.42 -7.90 23.11
C TYR A 273 -8.83 -7.34 22.86
N SER A 274 -9.54 -7.82 21.83
CA SER A 274 -10.92 -7.41 21.61
C SER A 274 -11.79 -7.76 22.82
N SER A 275 -12.74 -6.86 23.11
CA SER A 275 -13.76 -7.09 24.14
C SER A 275 -14.84 -8.08 23.70
N LYS A 276 -14.98 -8.35 22.40
CA LYS A 276 -15.96 -9.30 21.85
C LYS A 276 -15.29 -10.65 21.59
N SER A 277 -15.99 -11.73 21.93
CA SER A 277 -15.59 -13.08 21.53
C SER A 277 -15.93 -13.36 20.06
N MET A 278 -15.42 -14.48 19.52
CA MET A 278 -15.78 -14.93 18.17
C MET A 278 -17.28 -15.21 18.06
N GLU A 279 -17.86 -15.78 19.12
CA GLU A 279 -19.28 -16.07 19.22
C GLU A 279 -20.11 -14.79 19.24
N ASP A 280 -19.70 -13.77 20.02
CA ASP A 280 -20.42 -12.48 20.09
C ASP A 280 -20.47 -11.78 18.72
N VAL A 281 -19.34 -11.74 18.02
CA VAL A 281 -19.26 -11.16 16.67
C VAL A 281 -20.10 -11.98 15.69
N TYR A 282 -20.00 -13.31 15.72
CA TYR A 282 -20.77 -14.18 14.84
C TYR A 282 -22.28 -14.02 15.04
N ASP A 283 -22.75 -13.96 16.28
CA ASP A 283 -24.16 -13.80 16.62
C ASP A 283 -24.69 -12.44 16.16
N GLU A 284 -23.90 -11.38 16.30
CA GLU A 284 -24.25 -10.04 15.81
C GLU A 284 -24.33 -9.99 14.28
N LEU A 285 -23.29 -10.45 13.57
CA LEU A 285 -23.27 -10.52 12.11
C LEU A 285 -24.40 -11.39 11.56
N SER A 286 -24.81 -12.41 12.32
CA SER A 286 -25.89 -13.30 11.94
C SER A 286 -27.25 -12.59 11.86
N GLN A 287 -27.43 -11.51 12.61
CA GLN A 287 -28.66 -10.71 12.65
C GLN A 287 -28.73 -9.63 11.55
N TYR A 288 -27.62 -9.32 10.91
CA TYR A 288 -27.57 -8.27 9.88
C TYR A 288 -28.36 -8.64 8.63
N LYS A 289 -28.96 -7.62 8.02
CA LYS A 289 -29.63 -7.77 6.73
C LYS A 289 -28.59 -8.05 5.64
N ARG A 290 -28.75 -9.18 4.95
CA ARG A 290 -27.83 -9.61 3.88
C ARG A 290 -28.44 -9.40 2.50
N ALA A 291 -27.70 -8.75 1.62
CA ALA A 291 -28.03 -8.72 0.19
C ALA A 291 -27.73 -10.06 -0.49
N SER A 292 -26.74 -10.81 0.00
CA SER A 292 -26.46 -12.20 -0.37
C SER A 292 -26.85 -13.15 0.78
N PRO A 293 -28.01 -13.85 0.69
CA PRO A 293 -28.48 -14.72 1.78
C PRO A 293 -27.62 -15.95 2.04
N HIS A 294 -26.79 -16.35 1.06
CA HIS A 294 -25.97 -17.56 1.11
C HIS A 294 -24.49 -17.28 1.39
N ALA A 295 -24.12 -16.02 1.64
CA ALA A 295 -22.76 -15.69 2.01
C ALA A 295 -22.38 -16.40 3.32
N GLU A 296 -21.26 -17.11 3.30
CA GLU A 296 -20.66 -17.74 4.47
C GLU A 296 -20.09 -16.67 5.40
N ILE A 297 -20.29 -16.83 6.71
CA ILE A 297 -19.69 -15.97 7.74
C ILE A 297 -18.69 -16.80 8.51
N ILE A 298 -17.43 -16.36 8.48
CA ILE A 298 -16.31 -16.99 9.16
C ILE A 298 -15.76 -15.97 10.14
N VAL A 299 -15.64 -16.37 11.40
CA VAL A 299 -15.06 -15.53 12.46
C VAL A 299 -13.91 -16.30 13.09
N ASN A 300 -12.73 -15.70 13.01
CA ASN A 300 -11.47 -16.29 13.45
C ASN A 300 -10.80 -15.41 14.50
N ARG A 301 -9.88 -16.00 15.27
CA ARG A 301 -8.92 -15.19 16.03
C ARG A 301 -7.86 -14.66 15.08
N TYR A 302 -7.53 -13.40 15.23
CA TYR A 302 -6.36 -12.83 14.61
C TYR A 302 -5.11 -13.45 15.25
N VAL A 303 -4.32 -14.13 14.42
CA VAL A 303 -2.98 -14.58 14.81
C VAL A 303 -2.01 -13.78 13.95
N PRO A 304 -1.05 -13.04 14.53
CA PRO A 304 -0.10 -12.22 13.76
C PRO A 304 0.68 -12.97 12.66
N LEU A 305 0.71 -14.30 12.73
CA LEU A 305 1.30 -15.17 11.70
C LEU A 305 0.47 -15.22 10.40
N PHE A 306 -0.83 -14.89 10.42
CA PHE A 306 -1.72 -14.88 9.23
C PHE A 306 -1.71 -13.56 8.44
N ALA A 307 -0.76 -12.66 8.72
CA ALA A 307 -0.47 -11.52 7.85
C ALA A 307 -0.08 -11.95 6.41
N ASP A 308 0.07 -13.26 6.17
CA ASP A 308 0.46 -13.93 4.92
C ASP A 308 -0.25 -13.47 3.64
N TYR A 309 -1.50 -12.98 3.64
CA TYR A 309 -2.16 -12.51 2.41
C TYR A 309 -1.86 -11.05 2.07
N PHE A 310 -1.82 -10.18 3.08
CA PHE A 310 -1.33 -8.81 2.92
C PHE A 310 0.17 -8.83 2.59
N ILE A 311 0.92 -9.67 3.32
CA ILE A 311 2.26 -10.08 2.95
C ILE A 311 2.22 -10.70 1.57
N SER A 312 1.24 -11.46 1.10
CA SER A 312 1.28 -12.02 -0.27
C SER A 312 1.13 -10.99 -1.37
N ILE A 313 0.36 -9.91 -1.20
CA ILE A 313 0.26 -8.80 -2.18
C ILE A 313 1.52 -7.93 -2.11
N VAL A 314 1.99 -7.63 -0.90
CA VAL A 314 3.29 -6.95 -0.67
C VAL A 314 4.45 -7.82 -1.16
N SER A 315 4.38 -9.14 -0.95
CA SER A 315 5.33 -10.19 -1.33
C SER A 315 5.25 -10.39 -2.82
N ALA A 316 4.09 -10.40 -3.46
CA ALA A 316 3.94 -10.48 -4.91
C ALA A 316 4.53 -9.24 -5.59
N CYS A 317 4.35 -8.06 -5.01
CA CYS A 317 5.07 -6.84 -5.42
C CYS A 317 6.58 -6.89 -5.12
N THR A 318 7.06 -7.79 -4.26
CA THR A 318 8.48 -7.96 -3.87
C THR A 318 9.06 -9.35 -4.23
N ASN A 319 8.36 -10.16 -5.03
CA ASN A 319 8.56 -11.62 -5.08
C ASN A 319 9.73 -12.06 -5.95
N ASP A 320 10.48 -11.12 -6.53
CA ASP A 320 11.77 -11.43 -7.14
C ASP A 320 12.89 -11.66 -6.11
N ILE A 321 12.61 -11.55 -4.80
CA ILE A 321 13.62 -11.73 -3.72
C ILE A 321 13.55 -13.13 -3.07
N PHE A 322 12.52 -13.93 -3.31
CA PHE A 322 12.30 -15.18 -2.57
C PHE A 322 13.10 -16.41 -3.02
N ILE A 323 14.10 -16.26 -3.91
CA ILE A 323 15.01 -17.37 -4.27
C ILE A 323 15.98 -17.75 -3.12
N PHE A 324 16.06 -16.97 -2.03
CA PHE A 324 16.97 -17.30 -0.91
C PHE A 324 16.32 -17.62 0.45
N GLN A 325 15.02 -17.39 0.68
CA GLN A 325 14.40 -17.66 1.98
C GLN A 325 13.97 -19.14 2.23
N ARG A 326 14.21 -20.06 1.29
CA ARG A 326 13.96 -21.50 1.50
C ARG A 326 15.00 -22.22 2.38
N ARG A 327 15.96 -21.49 2.96
CA ARG A 327 16.86 -21.96 4.01
C ARG A 327 17.04 -20.88 5.07
N ILE A 328 16.07 -20.73 5.98
CA ILE A 328 16.27 -20.43 7.42
C ILE A 328 14.93 -20.78 8.09
N ARG A 329 14.74 -22.09 8.32
CA ARG A 329 14.18 -22.52 9.61
C ARG A 329 15.30 -22.31 10.61
N CYS A 330 14.95 -21.72 11.76
CA CYS A 330 15.77 -21.44 12.93
C CYS A 330 16.43 -20.05 12.98
N THR A 331 16.05 -19.34 14.04
CA THR A 331 16.66 -18.17 14.71
C THR A 331 16.16 -16.77 14.34
N LEU A 332 15.70 -16.08 15.41
CA LEU A 332 15.52 -14.62 15.62
C LEU A 332 14.20 -14.04 15.06
N GLN A 333 13.22 -13.61 15.87
CA GLN A 333 13.27 -12.85 17.13
C GLN A 333 14.07 -11.55 17.00
N SER A 334 13.65 -10.68 16.09
CA SER A 334 14.00 -9.25 16.06
C SER A 334 13.23 -8.56 14.93
N LEU A 335 11.97 -8.19 15.19
CA LEU A 335 11.22 -7.12 14.50
C LEU A 335 9.89 -6.77 15.21
N MET A 336 9.78 -7.09 16.51
CA MET A 336 9.06 -6.21 17.45
C MET A 336 10.07 -5.14 17.89
N TYR A 337 9.62 -3.91 18.09
CA TYR A 337 10.39 -2.68 18.39
C TYR A 337 10.75 -1.82 17.18
N VAL A 338 9.74 -1.16 16.61
CA VAL A 338 9.76 0.30 16.39
C VAL A 338 8.36 0.85 16.69
N TYR A 339 7.96 0.81 17.96
CA TYR A 339 6.93 1.68 18.54
C TYR A 339 7.23 1.80 20.03
N THR A 340 7.97 2.86 20.38
CA THR A 340 7.98 3.51 21.69
C THR A 340 8.17 4.99 21.46
#